data_AF-A0A3P7L368-F1
#
_entry.id   AF-A0A3P7L368-F1
#
_cell.length_a   1.000
_cell.length_b   1.000
_cell.length_c   1.000
_cell.angle_alpha   90.00
_cell.angle_beta   90.00
_cell.angle_gamma   90.00
#
_symmetry.space_group_name_H-M   'P 1'
#
loop_
_entity.id
_entity.type
_entity.pdbx_description
1 polymer ?
#
loop_
_entity_poly.entity_id
_entity_poly.type
_entity_poly.pdbx_seq_one_letter_code
_entity_poly.pdbx_strand_id
1 'polypeptide(L)'
;MIAAARSVIARRLVDAEKVCIMGSSAGGYLVLSALLHSDVFKAAVSIYGVGDLVGLAKDTHKFERGYNEVLIGKYPEDEQLYKDRSPINHIDRLRTPIAFLHGKEDTVVPVSQSVEMYDKLRQKGVTTALMLFDGNNHKRCDFLCGCYLDEGHGFRGADAVRRSTEASYVFLCKVLGIQPSISSD
;
A
#
# COMPACT_ATOMS: atom_id res chain seq x y z
N MET A 1 3.82 6.67 13.60
CA MET A 1 4.91 6.35 12.65
C MET A 1 5.95 7.46 12.52
N ILE A 2 5.61 8.68 12.08
CA ILE A 2 6.58 9.78 11.88
C ILE A 2 7.40 10.08 13.14
N ALA A 3 6.75 10.23 14.31
CA ALA A 3 7.45 10.50 15.57
C ALA A 3 8.40 9.36 15.97
N ALA A 4 8.03 8.10 15.73
CA ALA A 4 8.88 6.94 16.00
C ALA A 4 10.11 6.95 15.09
N ALA A 5 9.94 7.21 13.78
CA ALA A 5 11.04 7.35 12.83
C ALA A 5 12.00 8.48 13.24
N ARG A 6 11.47 9.66 13.57
CA ARG A 6 12.28 10.79 14.06
C ARG A 6 13.03 10.47 15.35
N SER A 7 12.42 9.71 16.26
CA SER A 7 13.06 9.31 17.52
C SER A 7 14.28 8.41 17.28
N VAL A 8 14.15 7.37 16.45
CA VAL A 8 15.30 6.47 16.16
C VAL A 8 16.40 7.17 15.36
N ILE A 9 16.05 8.12 14.49
CA ILE A 9 17.01 8.99 13.78
C ILE A 9 17.75 9.89 14.78
N ALA A 10 17.02 10.59 15.66
CA ALA A 10 17.61 11.50 16.63
C ALA A 10 18.58 10.78 17.60
N ARG A 11 18.28 9.52 17.92
CA ARG A 11 19.14 8.63 18.73
C ARG A 11 20.29 8.00 17.94
N ARG A 12 20.43 8.32 16.64
CA ARG A 12 21.45 7.79 15.71
C ARG A 12 21.48 6.25 15.65
N LEU A 13 20.31 5.62 15.79
CA LEU A 13 20.16 4.16 15.72
C LEU A 13 19.98 3.65 14.28
N VAL A 14 19.64 4.55 13.36
CA VAL A 14 19.42 4.26 11.94
C VAL A 14 20.02 5.38 11.09
N ASP A 15 20.33 5.06 9.84
CA ASP A 15 20.71 6.06 8.82
C ASP A 15 19.46 6.86 8.41
N ALA A 16 19.50 8.18 8.61
CA ALA A 16 18.39 9.09 8.30
C ALA A 16 18.02 9.08 6.80
N GLU A 17 18.97 8.74 5.93
CA GLU A 17 18.76 8.68 4.49
C GLU A 17 18.29 7.31 4.00
N LYS A 18 17.99 6.37 4.91
CA LYS A 18 17.56 5.00 4.58
C LYS A 18 16.34 4.51 5.36
N VAL A 19 15.51 5.44 5.82
CA VAL A 19 14.29 5.12 6.55
C VAL A 19 13.14 4.87 5.57
N CYS A 20 12.50 3.71 5.68
CA CYS A 20 11.37 3.31 4.84
C CYS A 20 10.10 3.11 5.70
N ILE A 21 8.94 3.12 5.03
CA ILE A 21 7.67 2.77 5.67
C ILE A 21 6.91 1.76 4.81
N MET A 22 6.35 0.75 5.44
CA MET A 22 5.55 -0.28 4.77
C MET A 22 4.34 -0.60 5.63
N GLY A 23 3.22 -0.89 4.97
CA GLY A 23 1.98 -1.17 5.66
C GLY A 23 0.97 -1.81 4.72
N SER A 24 0.09 -2.61 5.30
CA SER A 24 -0.96 -3.33 4.58
C SER A 24 -2.35 -2.88 5.06
N SER A 25 -3.36 -2.92 4.18
CA SER A 25 -4.75 -2.54 4.51
C SER A 25 -4.83 -1.11 5.09
N ALA A 26 -5.42 -0.92 6.28
CA ALA A 26 -5.39 0.35 7.02
C ALA A 26 -3.97 0.89 7.24
N GLY A 27 -2.97 0.01 7.37
CA GLY A 27 -1.55 0.38 7.39
C GLY A 27 -1.04 0.96 6.07
N GLY A 28 -1.58 0.52 4.92
CA GLY A 28 -1.29 1.11 3.62
C GLY A 28 -1.87 2.52 3.48
N TYR A 29 -3.07 2.76 4.02
CA TYR A 29 -3.59 4.13 4.18
C TYR A 29 -2.67 4.98 5.07
N LEU A 30 -2.20 4.44 6.21
CA LEU A 30 -1.27 5.16 7.09
C LEU A 30 0.08 5.44 6.42
N VAL A 31 0.57 4.57 5.53
CA VAL A 31 1.75 4.83 4.70
C VAL A 31 1.50 6.07 3.85
N LEU A 32 0.44 6.09 3.05
CA LEU A 32 0.11 7.21 2.17
C LEU A 32 -0.09 8.51 2.97
N SER A 33 -0.82 8.43 4.08
CA SER A 33 -1.04 9.57 4.98
C SER A 33 0.26 10.08 5.61
N ALA A 34 1.17 9.19 6.02
CA ALA A 34 2.47 9.60 6.57
C ALA A 34 3.32 10.35 5.54
N LEU A 35 3.31 9.91 4.27
CA LEU A 35 4.04 10.55 3.18
C LEU A 35 3.49 11.94 2.83
N LEU A 36 2.20 12.20 3.08
CA LEU A 36 1.62 13.54 2.91
C LEU A 36 2.13 14.54 3.96
N HIS A 37 2.53 14.06 5.14
CA HIS A 37 2.82 14.90 6.31
C HIS A 37 4.30 14.89 6.70
N SER A 38 5.14 14.15 5.99
CA SER A 38 6.55 14.01 6.33
C SER A 38 7.40 13.50 5.17
N ASP A 39 8.62 14.01 5.10
CA ASP A 39 9.71 13.63 4.18
C ASP A 39 10.73 12.67 4.80
N VAL A 40 10.54 12.32 6.08
CA VAL A 40 11.41 11.38 6.83
C VAL A 40 11.57 10.02 6.15
N PHE A 41 10.60 9.59 5.34
CA PHE A 41 10.63 8.31 4.65
C PHE A 41 11.14 8.48 3.22
N LYS A 42 12.17 7.71 2.86
CA LYS A 42 12.83 7.77 1.54
C LYS A 42 12.26 6.78 0.53
N ALA A 43 11.59 5.74 1.00
CA ALA A 43 10.86 4.81 0.16
C ALA A 43 9.67 4.23 0.93
N ALA A 44 8.63 3.80 0.20
CA ALA A 44 7.43 3.25 0.80
C ALA A 44 6.86 2.04 0.06
N VAL A 45 6.09 1.23 0.78
CA VAL A 45 5.30 0.14 0.19
C VAL A 45 3.89 0.15 0.81
N SER A 46 2.88 0.26 -0.04
CA SER A 46 1.46 0.16 0.34
C SER A 46 0.86 -1.12 -0.22
N ILE A 47 0.46 -2.03 0.66
CA ILE A 47 -0.12 -3.33 0.26
C ILE A 47 -1.63 -3.29 0.49
N TYR A 48 -2.43 -3.50 -0.56
CA TYR A 48 -3.90 -3.41 -0.56
C TYR A 48 -4.44 -2.26 0.32
N GLY A 49 -3.79 -1.10 0.19
CA GLY A 49 -4.04 0.09 1.00
C GLY A 49 -5.11 0.99 0.41
N VAL A 50 -5.82 1.71 1.27
CA VAL A 50 -6.87 2.65 0.87
C VAL A 50 -6.26 4.00 0.44
N GLY A 51 -6.53 4.41 -0.79
CA GLY A 51 -6.09 5.69 -1.38
C GLY A 51 -7.23 6.70 -1.55
N ASP A 52 -8.47 6.22 -1.67
CA ASP A 52 -9.68 7.02 -1.76
C ASP A 52 -10.75 6.49 -0.78
N LEU A 53 -10.93 7.22 0.32
CA LEU A 53 -11.94 6.95 1.33
C LEU A 53 -13.36 7.16 0.79
N VAL A 54 -13.58 8.09 -0.15
CA VAL A 54 -14.90 8.33 -0.73
C VAL A 54 -15.29 7.16 -1.64
N GLY A 55 -14.38 6.74 -2.52
CA GLY A 55 -14.55 5.53 -3.34
C GLY A 55 -14.83 4.30 -2.47
N LEU A 56 -14.03 4.10 -1.42
CA LEU A 56 -14.26 2.98 -0.49
C LEU A 56 -15.65 3.05 0.15
N ALA A 57 -16.07 4.20 0.67
CA ALA A 57 -17.37 4.36 1.31
C ALA A 57 -18.56 4.08 0.37
N LYS A 58 -18.40 4.35 -0.93
CA LYS A 58 -19.41 4.04 -1.96
C LYS A 58 -19.43 2.56 -2.33
N ASP A 59 -18.27 1.91 -2.39
CA ASP A 59 -18.16 0.50 -2.76
C ASP A 59 -18.55 -0.45 -1.61
N THR A 60 -18.34 -0.05 -0.36
CA THR A 60 -18.66 -0.86 0.83
C THR A 60 -20.16 -0.88 1.13
N HIS A 61 -20.95 -1.59 0.31
CA HIS A 61 -22.40 -1.43 0.36
C HIS A 61 -23.11 -2.15 1.53
N LYS A 62 -22.56 -3.19 2.19
CA LYS A 62 -23.36 -3.98 3.16
C LYS A 62 -22.71 -4.60 4.42
N PHE A 63 -21.39 -4.67 4.60
CA PHE A 63 -20.81 -5.42 5.75
C PHE A 63 -19.91 -4.65 6.72
N GLU A 64 -19.40 -3.47 6.36
CA GLU A 64 -18.56 -2.65 7.29
C GLU A 64 -19.22 -1.32 7.70
N ARG A 65 -20.55 -1.21 7.58
CA ARG A 65 -21.32 -0.05 8.07
C ARG A 65 -21.04 0.14 9.56
N GLY A 66 -20.18 1.11 9.88
CA GLY A 66 -19.78 1.45 11.24
C GLY A 66 -18.28 1.62 11.45
N TYR A 67 -17.42 0.83 10.80
CA TYR A 67 -15.97 0.91 11.06
C TYR A 67 -15.39 2.26 10.60
N ASN A 68 -15.66 2.63 9.35
CA ASN A 68 -15.27 3.93 8.82
C ASN A 68 -16.02 5.09 9.50
N GLU A 69 -17.24 4.87 9.99
CA GLU A 69 -18.00 5.89 10.71
C GLU A 69 -17.35 6.27 12.04
N VAL A 70 -16.84 5.28 12.76
CA VAL A 70 -16.11 5.48 14.02
C VAL A 70 -14.74 6.13 13.78
N LEU A 71 -14.06 5.76 12.70
CA LEU A 71 -12.71 6.27 12.41
C LEU A 71 -12.68 7.64 11.72
N ILE A 72 -13.68 7.94 10.91
CA ILE A 72 -13.68 9.11 10.01
C ILE A 72 -14.85 10.04 10.34
N GLY A 73 -16.07 9.54 10.23
CA GLY A 73 -17.33 10.28 10.36
C GLY A 73 -18.45 9.57 9.61
N LYS A 74 -19.71 9.97 9.81
CA LYS A 74 -20.85 9.33 9.14
C LYS A 74 -20.89 9.72 7.67
N TYR A 75 -21.06 8.76 6.77
CA TYR A 75 -21.17 9.03 5.34
C TYR A 75 -22.63 8.84 4.89
N PRO A 76 -23.25 9.79 4.16
CA PRO A 76 -22.62 10.93 3.48
C PRO A 76 -22.54 12.24 4.28
N GLU A 77 -22.98 12.30 5.54
CA GLU A 77 -23.08 13.53 6.33
C GLU A 77 -21.74 14.27 6.50
N ASP A 78 -20.66 13.53 6.70
CA ASP A 78 -19.29 13.99 6.91
C ASP A 78 -18.42 13.79 5.64
N GLU A 79 -19.00 13.80 4.43
CA GLU A 79 -18.29 13.56 3.16
C GLU A 79 -17.02 14.44 3.02
N GLN A 80 -17.04 15.66 3.54
CA GLN A 80 -15.86 16.54 3.49
C GLN A 80 -14.68 15.95 4.26
N LEU A 81 -14.89 15.28 5.40
CA LEU A 81 -13.82 14.60 6.15
C LEU A 81 -13.20 13.46 5.32
N TYR A 82 -14.01 12.73 4.56
CA TYR A 82 -13.52 11.69 3.66
C TYR A 82 -12.67 12.30 2.55
N LYS A 83 -13.14 13.36 1.90
CA LYS A 83 -12.38 14.07 0.86
C LYS A 83 -11.06 14.63 1.38
N ASP A 84 -11.08 15.29 2.53
CA ASP A 84 -9.91 15.92 3.13
C ASP A 84 -8.86 14.88 3.55
N ARG A 85 -9.29 13.67 3.94
CA ARG A 85 -8.41 12.61 4.40
C ARG A 85 -8.01 11.60 3.31
N SER A 86 -8.69 11.58 2.16
CA SER A 86 -8.36 10.73 1.01
C SER A 86 -7.01 11.08 0.39
N PRO A 87 -6.00 10.18 0.42
CA PRO A 87 -4.69 10.45 -0.20
C PRO A 87 -4.75 10.82 -1.69
N ILE A 88 -5.70 10.27 -2.45
CA ILE A 88 -5.89 10.52 -3.88
C ILE A 88 -6.20 12.01 -4.19
N ASN A 89 -6.69 12.77 -3.21
CA ASN A 89 -6.97 14.21 -3.36
C ASN A 89 -5.75 15.08 -3.09
N HIS A 90 -4.66 14.49 -2.58
CA HIS A 90 -3.42 15.19 -2.23
C HIS A 90 -2.22 14.67 -3.01
N ILE A 91 -2.46 14.08 -4.19
CA ILE A 91 -1.41 13.54 -5.07
C ILE A 91 -0.28 14.56 -5.28
N ASP A 92 -0.61 15.84 -5.40
CA ASP A 92 0.34 16.95 -5.59
C ASP A 92 1.34 17.13 -4.44
N ARG A 93 1.16 16.48 -3.30
CA ARG A 93 2.11 16.51 -2.17
C ARG A 93 2.99 15.26 -2.08
N LEU A 94 2.58 14.14 -2.67
CA LEU A 94 3.37 12.90 -2.68
C LEU A 94 4.57 13.02 -3.63
N ARG A 95 5.78 12.78 -3.10
CA ARG A 95 7.05 12.74 -3.87
C ARG A 95 7.90 11.50 -3.57
N THR A 96 7.66 10.82 -2.46
CA THR A 96 8.45 9.66 -2.04
C THR A 96 8.21 8.49 -2.99
N PRO A 97 9.27 7.80 -3.46
CA PRO A 97 9.14 6.55 -4.20
C PRO A 97 8.27 5.53 -3.47
N ILE A 98 7.30 4.93 -4.17
CA ILE A 98 6.34 4.01 -3.55
C ILE A 98 5.97 2.84 -4.46
N ALA A 99 5.95 1.63 -3.89
CA ALA A 99 5.39 0.45 -4.53
C ALA A 99 3.97 0.15 -4.00
N PHE A 100 3.11 -0.32 -4.89
CA PHE A 100 1.77 -0.81 -4.61
C PHE A 100 1.69 -2.30 -4.91
N LEU A 101 1.17 -3.07 -3.96
CA LEU A 101 0.98 -4.52 -4.11
C LEU A 101 -0.48 -4.85 -3.78
N HIS A 102 -1.19 -5.57 -4.65
CA HIS A 102 -2.63 -5.76 -4.46
C HIS A 102 -3.14 -7.07 -5.06
N GLY A 103 -4.01 -7.77 -4.34
CA GLY A 103 -4.76 -8.91 -4.87
C GLY A 103 -5.91 -8.46 -5.76
N LYS A 104 -6.11 -9.07 -6.93
CA LYS A 104 -7.17 -8.63 -7.84
C LYS A 104 -8.57 -8.97 -7.36
N GLU A 105 -8.69 -10.00 -6.53
CA GLU A 105 -9.96 -10.48 -5.99
C GLU A 105 -10.21 -9.92 -4.56
N ASP A 106 -9.64 -8.75 -4.25
CA ASP A 106 -9.81 -8.09 -2.95
C ASP A 106 -11.23 -7.51 -2.82
N THR A 107 -12.01 -8.11 -1.92
CA THR A 107 -13.39 -7.72 -1.62
C THR A 107 -13.51 -6.75 -0.45
N VAL A 108 -12.40 -6.42 0.22
CA VAL A 108 -12.34 -5.47 1.35
C VAL A 108 -11.92 -4.10 0.84
N VAL A 109 -10.81 -4.05 0.11
CA VAL A 109 -10.29 -2.83 -0.52
C VAL A 109 -10.25 -3.08 -2.02
N PRO A 110 -11.10 -2.42 -2.84
CA PRO A 110 -11.09 -2.64 -4.27
C PRO A 110 -9.71 -2.34 -4.89
N VAL A 111 -9.27 -3.18 -5.84
CA VAL A 111 -7.97 -3.06 -6.52
C VAL A 111 -7.75 -1.68 -7.19
N SER A 112 -8.84 -1.01 -7.59
CA SER A 112 -8.84 0.36 -8.15
C SER A 112 -8.12 1.35 -7.23
N GLN A 113 -8.21 1.17 -5.91
CA GLN A 113 -7.54 2.00 -4.91
C GLN A 113 -6.03 2.10 -5.13
N SER A 114 -5.38 0.99 -5.47
CA SER A 114 -3.94 0.98 -5.76
C SER A 114 -3.60 1.33 -7.20
N VAL A 115 -4.43 0.91 -8.16
CA VAL A 115 -4.24 1.23 -9.59
C VAL A 115 -4.30 2.73 -9.81
N GLU A 116 -5.31 3.41 -9.27
CA GLU A 116 -5.49 4.86 -9.44
C GLU A 116 -4.37 5.67 -8.76
N MET A 117 -3.95 5.27 -7.55
CA MET A 117 -2.82 5.90 -6.87
C MET A 117 -1.53 5.73 -7.67
N TYR A 118 -1.25 4.53 -8.18
CA TYR A 118 -0.10 4.25 -9.02
C TYR A 118 -0.13 5.10 -10.30
N ASP A 119 -1.24 5.12 -11.03
CA ASP A 119 -1.33 5.84 -12.30
C ASP A 119 -1.14 7.34 -12.12
N LYS A 120 -1.79 7.95 -11.12
CA LYS A 120 -1.64 9.39 -10.84
C LYS A 120 -0.22 9.76 -10.42
N LEU A 121 0.43 8.95 -9.59
CA LEU A 121 1.81 9.19 -9.16
C LEU A 121 2.82 8.98 -10.29
N ARG A 122 2.60 7.95 -11.12
CA ARG A 122 3.41 7.68 -12.30
C ARG A 122 3.32 8.79 -13.33
N GLN A 123 2.11 9.28 -13.61
CA GLN A 123 1.89 10.41 -14.52
C GLN A 123 2.61 11.68 -14.07
N LYS A 124 2.75 11.85 -12.75
CA LYS A 124 3.49 12.95 -12.13
C LYS A 124 5.03 12.75 -12.12
N GLY A 125 5.51 11.58 -12.53
CA GLY A 125 6.94 11.25 -12.56
C GLY A 125 7.52 10.84 -11.20
N VAL A 126 6.68 10.45 -10.24
CA VAL A 126 7.17 9.81 -9.00
C VAL A 126 7.63 8.39 -9.35
N THR A 127 8.76 7.96 -8.78
CA THR A 127 9.22 6.57 -8.92
C THR A 127 8.23 5.62 -8.27
N THR A 128 7.49 4.87 -9.08
CA THR A 128 6.45 3.96 -8.60
C THR A 128 6.54 2.57 -9.21
N ALA A 129 6.07 1.57 -8.46
CA ALA A 129 5.86 0.22 -8.95
C ALA A 129 4.45 -0.26 -8.59
N LEU A 130 3.87 -1.12 -9.41
CA LEU A 130 2.60 -1.79 -9.14
C LEU A 130 2.76 -3.28 -9.43
N MET A 131 2.39 -4.12 -8.46
CA MET A 131 2.33 -5.57 -8.61
C MET A 131 0.93 -6.04 -8.25
N LEU A 132 0.24 -6.63 -9.23
CA LEU A 132 -1.07 -7.22 -9.05
C LEU A 132 -0.94 -8.74 -8.95
N PHE A 133 -1.60 -9.32 -7.97
CA PHE A 133 -1.65 -10.75 -7.75
C PHE A 133 -2.95 -11.28 -8.34
N ASP A 134 -2.83 -12.02 -9.45
CA ASP A 134 -3.94 -12.77 -10.04
C ASP A 134 -4.25 -14.01 -9.21
N GLY A 135 -5.53 -14.38 -9.14
CA GLY A 135 -5.95 -15.72 -8.72
C GLY A 135 -5.65 -16.84 -9.70
N ASN A 136 -5.32 -16.49 -10.95
CA ASN A 136 -5.25 -17.42 -12.07
C ASN A 136 -3.83 -17.77 -12.54
N ASN A 137 -2.79 -17.56 -11.73
CA ASN A 137 -1.44 -18.05 -12.08
C ASN A 137 -1.36 -19.58 -11.92
N HIS A 138 -1.99 -20.28 -12.88
CA HIS A 138 -2.00 -21.71 -13.13
C HIS A 138 -0.61 -22.26 -13.46
N LYS A 139 0.42 -22.00 -12.65
CA LYS A 139 1.61 -22.85 -12.66
C LYS A 139 1.27 -24.06 -11.81
N ARG A 140 1.16 -25.22 -12.45
CA ARG A 140 0.99 -26.55 -11.82
C ARG A 140 1.98 -26.68 -10.66
N CYS A 141 1.52 -26.41 -9.45
CA CYS A 141 2.13 -26.93 -8.24
C CYS A 141 1.16 -27.98 -7.73
N ASP A 142 1.72 -29.16 -7.42
CA ASP A 142 0.96 -30.35 -7.05
C ASP A 142 -0.11 -30.05 -5.99
N PHE A 143 -1.22 -30.80 -6.09
CA PHE A 143 -2.50 -30.68 -5.36
C PHE A 143 -2.39 -30.47 -3.83
N LEU A 144 -1.19 -30.62 -3.25
CA LEU A 144 -0.87 -30.47 -1.83
C LEU A 144 -0.41 -29.05 -1.42
N CYS A 145 -0.12 -28.13 -2.36
CA CYS A 145 0.54 -26.85 -2.04
C CYS A 145 -0.41 -25.65 -1.77
N GLY A 146 -1.74 -25.82 -1.91
CA GLY A 146 -2.69 -24.73 -1.64
C GLY A 146 -2.61 -23.55 -2.63
N CYS A 147 -2.02 -23.75 -3.82
CA CYS A 147 -1.90 -22.75 -4.89
C CYS A 147 -3.22 -22.42 -5.62
N TYR A 148 -4.37 -22.80 -5.06
CA TYR A 148 -5.70 -22.62 -5.63
C TYR A 148 -6.46 -21.46 -4.98
N LEU A 149 -5.77 -20.37 -4.65
CA LEU A 149 -6.41 -19.24 -3.99
C LEU A 149 -6.34 -18.02 -4.88
N ASP A 150 -7.53 -17.56 -5.26
CA ASP A 150 -7.76 -16.22 -5.73
C ASP A 150 -7.18 -15.22 -4.73
N GLU A 151 -6.13 -14.51 -5.15
CA GLU A 151 -5.44 -13.57 -4.25
C GLU A 151 -6.27 -12.29 -4.14
N GLY A 152 -6.81 -12.09 -2.93
CA GLY A 152 -7.54 -10.90 -2.52
C GLY A 152 -6.88 -10.25 -1.29
N HIS A 153 -7.70 -9.78 -0.35
CA HIS A 153 -7.20 -9.14 0.86
C HIS A 153 -6.31 -10.06 1.69
N GLY A 154 -5.14 -9.56 2.10
CA GLY A 154 -4.24 -10.25 3.03
C GLY A 154 -3.17 -11.13 2.39
N PHE A 155 -3.35 -11.55 1.12
CA PHE A 155 -2.60 -12.64 0.47
C PHE A 155 -2.68 -13.97 1.22
N ARG A 156 -3.14 -15.03 0.55
CA ARG A 156 -3.36 -16.34 1.18
C ARG A 156 -2.37 -17.41 0.71
N GLY A 157 -1.97 -17.37 -0.56
CA GLY A 157 -1.02 -18.30 -1.13
C GLY A 157 0.42 -18.00 -0.71
N ALA A 158 1.18 -19.07 -0.46
CA ALA A 158 2.59 -18.96 -0.12
C ALA A 158 3.41 -18.24 -1.20
N ASP A 159 3.05 -18.42 -2.48
CA ASP A 159 3.69 -17.72 -3.60
C ASP A 159 3.44 -16.20 -3.54
N ALA A 160 2.20 -15.77 -3.29
CA ALA A 160 1.88 -14.35 -3.16
C ALA A 160 2.58 -13.69 -1.97
N VAL A 161 2.63 -14.38 -0.82
CA VAL A 161 3.38 -13.92 0.36
C VAL A 161 4.87 -13.81 0.06
N ARG A 162 5.46 -14.82 -0.58
CA ARG A 162 6.87 -14.81 -0.98
C ARG A 162 7.15 -13.65 -1.93
N ARG A 163 6.44 -13.59 -3.06
CA ARG A 163 6.66 -12.60 -4.11
C ARG A 163 6.39 -11.18 -3.63
N SER A 164 5.38 -10.96 -2.78
CA SER A 164 5.14 -9.64 -2.19
C SER A 164 6.28 -9.19 -1.27
N THR A 165 6.85 -10.11 -0.49
CA THR A 165 8.02 -9.84 0.34
C THR A 165 9.26 -9.54 -0.51
N GLU A 166 9.54 -10.36 -1.51
CA GLU A 166 10.68 -10.21 -2.42
C GLU A 166 10.59 -8.90 -3.22
N ALA A 167 9.43 -8.59 -3.80
CA ALA A 167 9.20 -7.35 -4.55
C ALA A 167 9.34 -6.11 -3.66
N SER A 168 8.81 -6.15 -2.44
CA SER A 168 8.96 -5.07 -1.47
C SER A 168 10.43 -4.85 -1.11
N TYR A 169 11.15 -5.92 -0.81
CA TYR A 169 12.60 -5.86 -0.51
C TYR A 169 13.40 -5.28 -1.68
N VAL A 170 13.20 -5.80 -2.89
CA VAL A 170 13.95 -5.37 -4.08
C VAL A 170 13.66 -3.91 -4.43
N PHE A 171 12.39 -3.48 -4.34
CA PHE A 171 12.02 -2.09 -4.58
C PHE A 171 12.72 -1.15 -3.58
N LEU A 172 12.62 -1.45 -2.29
CA LEU A 172 13.23 -0.63 -1.24
C LEU A 172 14.75 -0.58 -1.38
N CYS A 173 15.41 -1.71 -1.63
CA CYS A 173 16.86 -1.75 -1.86
C CYS A 173 17.27 -0.87 -3.04
N LYS A 174 16.60 -1.01 -4.20
CA LYS A 174 16.91 -0.22 -5.39
C LYS A 174 16.74 1.28 -5.16
N VAL A 175 15.65 1.71 -4.52
CA VAL A 175 15.43 3.13 -4.20
C VAL A 175 16.51 3.68 -3.27
N LEU A 176 16.96 2.88 -2.30
CA LEU A 176 18.00 3.28 -1.36
C LEU A 176 19.44 3.13 -1.89
N GLY A 177 19.63 2.71 -3.15
CA GLY A 177 20.95 2.46 -3.72
C GLY A 177 21.69 1.26 -3.08
N ILE A 178 20.94 0.30 -2.53
CA ILE A 178 21.47 -0.93 -1.94
C ILE A 178 21.33 -2.05 -2.97
N GLN A 179 22.40 -2.80 -3.23
CA GLN A 179 22.34 -3.98 -4.09
C GLN A 179 21.52 -5.08 -3.39
N PRO A 180 20.37 -5.51 -3.95
CA PRO A 180 19.58 -6.59 -3.34
C PRO A 180 20.30 -7.93 -3.50
N SER A 181 20.15 -8.81 -2.51
CA SER A 181 20.73 -10.17 -2.54
C SER A 181 19.97 -11.15 -3.42
N ILE A 182 18.78 -10.76 -3.88
CA ILE A 182 17.92 -11.50 -4.78
C ILE A 182 17.48 -10.61 -5.94
N SER A 183 17.13 -11.22 -7.07
CA SER A 183 16.36 -10.56 -8.11
C SER A 183 14.87 -10.82 -7.87
N SER A 184 14.04 -9.79 -8.03
CA SER A 184 12.60 -9.99 -8.24
C SER A 184 12.37 -10.05 -9.74
N ASP A 185 11.65 -11.09 -10.17
CA ASP A 185 11.06 -11.19 -11.51
C ASP A 185 10.00 -10.09 -11.71
#